data_AF-A0A5S3YSI0-F1
#
_entry.id   AF-A0A5S3YSI0-F1
#
_cell.length_a   1.000
_cell.length_b   1.000
_cell.length_c   1.000
_cell.angle_alpha   90.00
_cell.angle_beta   90.00
_cell.angle_gamma   90.00
#
_symmetry.space_group_name_H-M   'P 1'
#
loop_
_entity.id
_entity.type
_entity.pdbx_description
1 polymer ?
#
loop_
_entity_poly.entity_id
_entity_poly.type
_entity_poly.pdbx_seq_one_letter_code
_entity_poly.pdbx_strand_id
1 'polypeptide(L)'
;MDEQTQQKLKNYVLWLLGRQEYSKKELAQKLRMKDASEDYIEQLLSWCESLGYIDEKRYCESFLRRQTNKGLGQKRVLAEATNKGVDRAQLMTLIEEQEIDWFELALETYQRKYGLGDKQLDYKEKAKRVRYMMYRGFGYEEINFAMQATIGD
;
A
#
# COMPACT_ATOMS: atom_id res chain seq x y z
N MET A 1 29.07 -13.69 12.43
CA MET A 1 29.07 -13.18 11.04
C MET A 1 30.27 -12.27 10.86
N ASP A 2 31.00 -12.38 9.75
CA ASP A 2 32.23 -11.59 9.52
C ASP A 2 31.92 -10.15 9.07
N GLU A 3 32.92 -9.28 9.21
CA GLU A 3 32.81 -7.84 8.94
C GLU A 3 32.53 -7.52 7.46
N GLN A 4 33.08 -8.32 6.53
CA GLN A 4 32.84 -8.11 5.09
C GLN A 4 31.38 -8.39 4.72
N THR A 5 30.80 -9.44 5.31
CA THR A 5 29.37 -9.75 5.15
C THR A 5 28.48 -8.67 5.74
N GLN A 6 28.80 -8.19 6.95
CA GLN A 6 28.08 -7.05 7.57
C GLN A 6 28.10 -5.82 6.65
N GLN A 7 29.27 -5.42 6.14
CA GLN A 7 29.37 -4.26 5.26
C GLN A 7 28.53 -4.41 3.97
N LYS A 8 28.49 -5.61 3.37
CA LYS A 8 27.64 -5.90 2.21
C LYS A 8 26.15 -5.75 2.53
N LEU A 9 25.70 -6.27 3.68
CA LEU A 9 24.31 -6.16 4.13
C LEU A 9 23.92 -4.71 4.44
N LYS A 10 24.81 -3.96 5.09
CA LYS A 10 24.63 -2.52 5.33
C LYS A 10 24.46 -1.74 4.02
N ASN A 11 25.36 -1.95 3.06
CA ASN A 11 25.27 -1.29 1.75
C ASN A 11 23.97 -1.66 1.02
N TYR A 12 23.53 -2.92 1.12
CA TYR A 12 22.26 -3.37 0.56
C TYR A 12 21.06 -2.66 1.20
N VAL A 13 21.02 -2.52 2.52
CA VAL A 13 19.93 -1.79 3.22
C VAL A 13 19.92 -0.32 2.84
N LEU A 14 21.08 0.34 2.80
CA LEU A 14 21.16 1.74 2.37
C LEU A 14 20.75 1.93 0.91
N TRP A 15 21.11 0.99 0.03
CA TRP A 15 20.66 0.99 -1.37
C TRP A 15 19.14 0.83 -1.49
N LEU A 16 18.51 -0.01 -0.66
CA LEU A 16 17.05 -0.12 -0.59
C LEU A 16 16.42 1.21 -0.16
N LEU A 17 16.86 1.75 0.98
CA LEU A 17 16.33 2.98 1.57
C LEU A 17 16.53 4.21 0.66
N GLY A 18 17.57 4.23 -0.18
CA GLY A 18 17.76 5.26 -1.19
C GLY A 18 16.73 5.24 -2.34
N ARG A 19 15.91 4.18 -2.46
CA ARG A 19 14.94 4.03 -3.56
C ARG A 19 13.50 4.25 -3.13
N GLN A 20 13.17 3.88 -1.89
CA GLN A 20 11.84 4.05 -1.31
C GLN A 20 11.88 3.86 0.20
N GLU A 21 10.79 4.27 0.85
CA GLU A 21 10.55 3.97 2.26
C GLU A 21 10.28 2.47 2.45
N TYR A 22 10.90 1.91 3.49
CA TYR A 22 10.71 0.53 3.95
C TYR A 22 10.39 0.50 5.44
N SER A 23 9.56 -0.45 5.87
CA SER A 23 9.42 -0.75 7.29
C SER A 23 10.59 -1.58 7.80
N LYS A 24 10.84 -1.52 9.11
CA LYS A 24 11.75 -2.45 9.79
C LYS A 24 11.41 -3.90 9.50
N LYS A 25 10.11 -4.24 9.46
CA LYS A 25 9.62 -5.59 9.15
C LYS A 25 10.07 -6.05 7.76
N GLU A 26 9.90 -5.20 6.74
CA GLU A 26 10.31 -5.54 5.37
C GLU A 26 11.84 -5.66 5.24
N LEU A 27 12.60 -4.78 5.89
CA LEU A 27 14.07 -4.84 5.89
C LEU A 27 14.59 -6.07 6.63
N ALA A 28 14.03 -6.37 7.81
CA ALA A 28 14.37 -7.56 8.58
C ALA A 28 14.09 -8.84 7.77
N GLN A 29 12.94 -8.94 7.10
CA GLN A 29 12.65 -10.08 6.22
C GLN A 29 13.68 -10.20 5.09
N LYS A 30 14.05 -9.09 4.44
CA LYS A 30 15.05 -9.08 3.37
C LYS A 30 16.45 -9.46 3.86
N LEU A 31 16.80 -9.11 5.10
CA LEU A 31 18.07 -9.46 5.72
C LEU A 31 18.11 -10.94 6.13
N ARG A 32 17.01 -11.48 6.68
CA ARG A 32 16.85 -12.93 6.96
C ARG A 32 17.00 -13.79 5.71
N MET A 33 16.42 -13.35 4.59
CA MET A 33 16.60 -14.01 3.29
C MET A 33 18.04 -13.97 2.76
N LYS A 34 18.94 -13.23 3.42
CA LYS A 34 20.37 -13.16 3.13
C LYS A 34 21.21 -13.74 4.28
N ASP A 35 20.61 -14.58 5.11
CA ASP A 35 21.26 -15.29 6.22
C ASP A 35 21.92 -14.37 7.27
N ALA A 36 21.41 -13.14 7.43
CA ALA A 36 21.84 -12.23 8.49
C ALA A 36 21.36 -12.73 9.86
N SER A 37 22.22 -12.66 10.88
CA SER A 37 21.84 -12.98 12.27
C SER A 37 20.88 -11.95 12.85
N GLU A 38 19.93 -12.38 13.69
CA GLU A 38 18.95 -11.48 14.32
C GLU A 38 19.61 -10.32 15.07
N ASP A 39 20.66 -10.57 15.84
CA ASP A 39 21.42 -9.53 16.56
C ASP A 39 21.93 -8.42 15.63
N TYR A 40 22.39 -8.80 14.42
CA TYR A 40 22.89 -7.83 13.46
C TYR A 40 21.76 -7.09 12.75
N ILE A 41 20.64 -7.77 12.48
CA ILE A 41 19.44 -7.15 11.94
C ILE A 41 18.97 -6.06 12.90
N GLU A 42 18.83 -6.38 14.19
CA GLU A 42 18.41 -5.42 15.21
C GLU A 42 19.38 -4.23 15.31
N GLN A 43 20.68 -4.51 15.38
CA GLN A 43 21.72 -3.48 15.44
C GLN A 43 21.68 -2.55 14.22
N LEU A 44 21.62 -3.10 13.00
CA LEU A 44 21.65 -2.32 11.76
C LEU A 44 20.37 -1.49 11.59
N LEU A 45 19.20 -2.07 11.88
CA LEU A 45 17.94 -1.35 11.73
C LEU A 45 17.76 -0.26 12.79
N SER A 46 18.22 -0.50 14.02
CA SER A 46 18.28 0.53 15.08
C SER A 46 19.22 1.67 14.69
N TRP A 47 20.38 1.36 14.11
CA TRP A 47 21.30 2.37 13.57
C TRP A 47 20.68 3.17 12.40
N CYS A 48 19.95 2.51 11.50
CA CYS A 48 19.28 3.21 10.40
C CYS A 48 18.15 4.12 10.91
N GLU A 49 17.40 3.71 11.93
CA GLU A 49 16.36 4.54 12.55
C GLU A 49 16.95 5.73 13.30
N SER A 50 18.02 5.53 14.07
CA SER A 50 18.64 6.63 14.83
C SER A 50 19.23 7.73 13.93
N LEU A 51 19.59 7.38 12.69
CA LEU A 51 20.00 8.33 11.65
C LEU A 51 18.84 8.87 10.80
N GLY A 52 17.60 8.47 11.08
CA GLY A 52 16.42 8.90 10.35
C GLY A 52 16.29 8.32 8.93
N TYR A 53 17.06 7.27 8.59
CA TYR A 53 16.89 6.55 7.32
C TYR A 53 15.63 5.70 7.31
N ILE A 54 15.26 5.13 8.45
CA ILE A 54 13.98 4.47 8.66
C ILE A 54 13.08 5.42 9.43
N ASP A 55 11.89 5.66 8.90
CA ASP A 55 10.86 6.50 9.53
C ASP A 55 9.50 5.84 9.29
N GLU A 56 8.86 5.42 10.38
CA GLU A 56 7.58 4.68 10.32
C GLU A 56 6.45 5.57 9.78
N LYS A 57 6.46 6.87 10.08
CA LYS A 57 5.46 7.82 9.58
C LYS A 57 5.62 8.00 8.08
N ARG A 58 6.84 8.28 7.59
CA ARG A 58 7.11 8.40 6.14
C ARG A 58 6.78 7.10 5.41
N TYR A 59 7.06 5.95 6.03
CA TYR A 59 6.68 4.66 5.45
C TYR A 59 5.16 4.47 5.37
N CYS A 60 4.42 4.83 6.41
CA CYS A 60 2.95 4.78 6.43
C CYS A 60 2.34 5.65 5.32
N GLU A 61 2.83 6.89 5.18
CA GLU A 61 2.43 7.82 4.10
C GLU A 61 2.75 7.27 2.72
N SER A 62 3.98 6.78 2.51
CA SER A 62 4.35 6.18 1.24
C SER A 62 3.58 4.89 0.97
N PHE A 63 3.21 4.12 1.99
CA PHE A 63 2.34 2.96 1.85
C PHE A 63 0.96 3.38 1.36
N LEU A 64 0.28 4.27 2.07
CA LEU A 64 -1.06 4.76 1.69
C LEU A 64 -1.08 5.26 0.25
N ARG A 65 -0.13 6.14 -0.11
CA ARG A 65 0.03 6.66 -1.48
C ARG A 65 0.24 5.56 -2.53
N ARG A 66 1.06 4.53 -2.23
CA ARG A 66 1.25 3.40 -3.16
C ARG A 66 -0.05 2.62 -3.35
N GLN A 67 -0.88 2.49 -2.32
CA GLN A 67 -2.12 1.73 -2.39
C GLN A 67 -3.22 2.49 -3.13
N THR A 68 -3.36 3.80 -2.88
CA THR A 68 -4.30 4.65 -3.61
C THR A 68 -3.91 4.78 -5.08
N ASN A 69 -2.63 4.97 -5.40
CA ASN A 69 -2.16 4.99 -6.81
C ASN A 69 -2.46 3.69 -7.55
N LYS A 70 -2.46 2.55 -6.86
CA LYS A 70 -2.88 1.27 -7.47
C LYS A 70 -4.37 1.30 -7.81
N GLY A 71 -5.21 2.07 -7.11
CA GLY A 71 -6.66 2.08 -7.19
C GLY A 71 -7.29 1.10 -6.19
N LEU A 72 -6.84 1.13 -4.93
CA LEU A 72 -7.35 0.27 -3.87
C LEU A 72 -8.17 1.09 -2.87
N GLY A 73 -9.38 0.63 -2.58
CA GLY A 73 -10.27 1.25 -1.61
C GLY A 73 -9.85 0.94 -0.17
N GLN A 74 -10.36 1.76 0.76
CA GLN A 74 -9.95 1.79 2.17
C GLN A 74 -9.88 0.39 2.81
N LYS A 75 -10.88 -0.48 2.57
CA LYS A 75 -10.92 -1.82 3.16
C LYS A 75 -9.70 -2.66 2.78
N ARG A 76 -9.27 -2.56 1.51
CA ARG A 76 -8.11 -3.30 1.01
C ARG A 76 -6.81 -2.69 1.50
N VAL A 77 -6.72 -1.35 1.57
CA VAL A 77 -5.57 -0.64 2.15
C VAL A 77 -5.34 -1.09 3.60
N LEU A 78 -6.39 -1.07 4.42
CA LEU A 78 -6.34 -1.49 5.83
C LEU A 78 -6.03 -2.98 5.99
N ALA A 79 -6.51 -3.84 5.08
CA ALA A 79 -6.21 -5.27 5.12
C ALA A 79 -4.74 -5.58 4.79
N GLU A 80 -4.10 -4.79 3.92
CA GLU A 80 -2.70 -4.99 3.54
C GLU A 80 -1.70 -4.42 4.58
N ALA A 81 -2.14 -3.47 5.42
CA ALA A 81 -1.32 -2.79 6.42
C ALA A 81 -0.54 -3.75 7.34
N THR A 82 -1.23 -4.73 7.94
CA THR A 82 -0.64 -5.68 8.90
C THR A 82 0.51 -6.49 8.29
N ASN A 83 0.33 -6.95 7.04
CA ASN A 83 1.35 -7.71 6.34
C ASN A 83 2.56 -6.84 6.01
N LYS A 84 2.35 -5.55 5.81
CA LYS A 84 3.36 -4.55 5.49
C LYS A 84 4.02 -3.90 6.71
N GLY A 85 3.60 -4.26 7.91
CA GLY A 85 4.14 -3.70 9.15
C GLY A 85 3.73 -2.23 9.35
N VAL A 86 2.57 -1.85 8.82
CA VAL A 86 1.95 -0.55 9.07
C VAL A 86 0.95 -0.71 10.20
N ASP A 87 1.04 0.14 11.21
CA ASP A 87 0.06 0.16 12.29
C ASP A 87 -1.30 0.63 11.76
N ARG A 88 -2.36 -0.09 12.13
CA ARG A 88 -3.70 0.18 11.60
C ARG A 88 -4.28 1.47 12.15
N ALA A 89 -4.03 1.79 13.42
CA ALA A 89 -4.57 3.01 14.04
C ALA A 89 -3.89 4.26 13.47
N GLN A 90 -2.56 4.21 13.30
CA GLN A 90 -1.80 5.25 12.61
C GLN A 90 -2.29 5.45 11.17
N LEU A 91 -2.52 4.37 10.44
CA LEU A 91 -3.01 4.45 9.06
C LEU A 91 -4.44 5.02 8.97
N MET A 92 -5.33 4.68 9.91
CA MET A 92 -6.66 5.29 9.95
C MET A 92 -6.59 6.79 10.23
N THR A 93 -5.76 7.19 11.20
CA THR A 93 -5.51 8.61 11.51
C THR A 93 -5.01 9.34 10.26
N LEU A 94 -4.03 8.76 9.56
CA LEU A 94 -3.49 9.36 8.34
C LEU A 94 -4.53 9.46 7.21
N ILE A 95 -5.40 8.45 7.06
CA ILE A 95 -6.48 8.48 6.06
C ILE A 95 -7.45 9.64 6.35
N GLU A 96 -7.77 9.86 7.62
CA GLU A 96 -8.61 10.98 8.06
C GLU A 96 -7.91 12.33 7.84
N GLU A 97 -6.63 12.44 8.20
CA GLU A 97 -5.82 13.65 7.99
C GLU A 97 -5.65 14.02 6.51
N GLN A 98 -5.56 13.04 5.61
CA GLN A 98 -5.43 13.27 4.16
C GLN A 98 -6.77 13.48 3.44
N GLU A 99 -7.90 13.38 4.15
CA GLU A 99 -9.25 13.59 3.62
C GLU A 99 -9.47 12.86 2.27
N ILE A 100 -9.06 11.58 2.22
CA ILE A 100 -9.08 10.82 0.96
C ILE A 100 -10.52 10.67 0.45
N ASP A 101 -10.77 11.16 -0.76
CA ASP A 101 -12.02 10.93 -1.48
C ASP A 101 -12.04 9.52 -2.10
N TRP A 102 -12.65 8.58 -1.36
CA TRP A 102 -12.80 7.20 -1.81
C TRP A 102 -13.80 7.05 -2.96
N PHE A 103 -14.74 7.97 -3.13
CA PHE A 103 -15.70 7.96 -4.23
C PHE A 103 -15.01 8.32 -5.55
N GLU A 104 -14.20 9.38 -5.54
CA GLU A 104 -13.40 9.77 -6.70
C GLU A 104 -12.39 8.67 -7.08
N LEU A 105 -11.70 8.09 -6.09
CA LEU A 105 -10.77 6.99 -6.35
C LEU A 105 -11.49 5.74 -6.93
N ALA A 106 -12.71 5.47 -6.48
CA ALA A 106 -13.53 4.39 -7.04
C ALA A 106 -13.92 4.68 -8.49
N LEU A 107 -14.31 5.93 -8.79
CA LEU A 107 -14.64 6.38 -10.14
C LEU A 107 -13.46 6.23 -11.09
N GLU A 108 -12.29 6.78 -10.73
CA GLU A 108 -11.06 6.65 -11.52
C GLU A 108 -10.68 5.19 -11.74
N THR A 109 -10.76 4.36 -10.69
CA THR A 109 -10.40 2.94 -10.77
C THR A 109 -11.35 2.19 -11.70
N TYR A 110 -12.65 2.50 -11.64
CA TYR A 110 -13.64 1.91 -12.51
C TYR A 110 -13.43 2.34 -13.96
N GLN A 111 -13.29 3.64 -14.22
CA GLN A 111 -13.07 4.20 -15.56
C GLN A 111 -11.80 3.64 -16.21
N ARG A 112 -10.69 3.56 -15.46
CA ARG A 112 -9.42 2.99 -15.96
C ARG A 112 -9.58 1.55 -16.44
N LYS A 113 -10.49 0.77 -15.85
CA LYS A 113 -10.71 -0.62 -16.21
C LYS A 113 -11.77 -0.82 -17.28
N TYR A 114 -12.88 -0.09 -17.19
CA TYR A 114 -14.09 -0.36 -17.97
C TYR A 114 -14.44 0.75 -18.96
N GLY A 115 -13.74 1.89 -18.93
CA GLY A 115 -14.06 3.09 -19.70
C GLY A 115 -15.37 3.74 -19.27
N LEU A 116 -15.85 4.66 -20.11
CA LEU A 116 -17.24 5.10 -20.08
C LEU A 116 -18.10 3.96 -20.63
N GLY A 117 -19.16 3.61 -19.91
CA GLY A 117 -19.97 2.43 -20.20
C GLY A 117 -21.26 2.74 -20.95
N ASP A 118 -21.78 1.74 -21.65
CA ASP A 118 -23.13 1.76 -22.20
C ASP A 118 -24.18 1.85 -21.08
N LYS A 119 -25.27 2.59 -21.34
CA LYS A 119 -26.41 2.78 -20.42
C LYS A 119 -27.07 1.48 -19.94
N GLN A 120 -26.92 0.37 -20.67
CA GLN A 120 -27.55 -0.91 -20.34
C GLN A 120 -26.52 -2.03 -20.20
N LEU A 121 -25.99 -2.19 -18.99
CA LEU A 121 -25.25 -3.41 -18.62
C LEU A 121 -26.23 -4.53 -18.29
N ASP A 122 -25.99 -5.72 -18.83
CA ASP A 122 -26.70 -6.91 -18.38
C ASP A 122 -26.36 -7.26 -16.91
N TYR A 123 -27.18 -8.11 -16.29
CA TYR A 123 -27.00 -8.51 -14.90
C TYR A 123 -25.63 -9.18 -14.64
N LYS A 124 -25.14 -9.98 -15.60
CA LYS A 124 -23.90 -10.75 -15.46
C LYS A 124 -22.68 -9.83 -15.49
N GLU A 125 -22.66 -8.85 -16.38
CA GLU A 125 -21.61 -7.84 -16.48
C GLU A 125 -21.66 -6.89 -15.29
N LYS A 126 -22.85 -6.44 -14.85
CA LYS A 126 -22.99 -5.65 -13.62
C LYS A 126 -22.38 -6.38 -12.42
N ALA A 127 -22.72 -7.66 -12.22
CA ALA A 127 -22.18 -8.46 -11.13
C ALA A 127 -20.65 -8.64 -11.23
N LYS A 128 -20.10 -8.79 -12.44
CA LYS A 128 -18.65 -8.88 -12.66
C LYS A 128 -17.93 -7.58 -12.28
N ARG A 129 -18.46 -6.42 -12.66
CA ARG A 129 -17.88 -5.11 -12.32
C ARG A 129 -17.94 -4.84 -10.82
N VAL A 130 -19.07 -5.14 -10.17
CA VAL A 130 -19.21 -5.06 -8.70
C VAL A 130 -18.18 -5.95 -8.01
N ARG A 131 -18.03 -7.22 -8.41
CA ARG A 131 -17.05 -8.14 -7.81
C ARG A 131 -15.62 -7.63 -7.94
N TYR A 132 -15.28 -7.04 -9.09
CA TYR A 132 -13.97 -6.43 -9.26
C TYR A 132 -13.77 -5.29 -8.25
N MET A 133 -14.70 -4.35 -8.16
CA MET A 133 -14.54 -3.20 -7.27
C MET A 133 -14.53 -3.61 -5.78
N MET A 134 -15.33 -4.62 -5.40
CA MET A 134 -15.24 -5.24 -4.07
C MET A 134 -13.86 -5.83 -3.80
N TYR A 135 -13.28 -6.55 -4.78
CA TYR A 135 -11.91 -7.07 -4.67
C TYR A 135 -10.86 -5.96 -4.53
N ARG A 136 -11.10 -4.80 -5.16
CA ARG A 136 -10.28 -3.59 -4.99
C ARG A 136 -10.46 -2.93 -3.63
N GLY A 137 -11.46 -3.31 -2.84
CA GLY A 137 -11.67 -2.84 -1.47
C GLY A 137 -12.66 -1.70 -1.32
N PHE A 138 -13.43 -1.38 -2.35
CA PHE A 138 -14.45 -0.33 -2.30
C PHE A 138 -15.72 -0.81 -1.59
N GLY A 139 -16.39 0.10 -0.89
CA GLY A 139 -17.69 -0.06 -0.27
C GLY A 139 -18.84 -0.07 -1.28
N TYR A 140 -20.03 -0.49 -0.86
CA TYR A 140 -21.18 -0.58 -1.76
C TYR A 140 -21.57 0.77 -2.36
N GLU A 141 -21.55 1.84 -1.56
CA GLU A 141 -21.90 3.19 -1.99
C GLU A 141 -20.92 3.74 -3.03
N GLU A 142 -19.61 3.63 -2.76
CA GLU A 142 -18.53 3.99 -3.69
C GLU A 142 -18.66 3.25 -5.03
N ILE A 143 -18.96 1.95 -4.97
CA ILE A 143 -19.16 1.12 -6.17
C ILE A 143 -20.37 1.62 -6.97
N ASN A 144 -21.49 1.85 -6.30
CA ASN A 144 -22.71 2.30 -6.96
C ASN A 144 -22.51 3.68 -7.60
N PHE A 145 -21.87 4.61 -6.89
CA PHE A 145 -21.50 5.92 -7.41
C PHE A 145 -20.64 5.80 -8.67
N ALA A 146 -19.53 5.05 -8.62
CA ALA A 146 -18.64 4.89 -9.77
C ALA A 146 -19.35 4.28 -10.99
N MET A 147 -20.26 3.33 -10.77
CA MET A 147 -21.04 2.72 -11.84
C MET A 147 -22.08 3.66 -12.44
N GLN A 148 -22.69 4.54 -11.65
CA GLN A 148 -23.69 5.51 -12.12
C GLN A 148 -23.04 6.70 -12.83
N ALA A 149 -21.95 7.23 -12.28
CA ALA A 149 -21.22 8.38 -12.83
C ALA A 149 -20.50 8.09 -14.15
N THR A 150 -20.41 6.81 -14.55
CA THR A 150 -19.80 6.38 -15.83
C THR A 150 -20.79 6.02 -16.91
N ILE A 151 -22.09 6.14 -16.61
CA ILE A 151 -23.15 6.04 -17.60
C ILE A 151 -23.09 7.32 -18.45
N GLY A 152 -22.67 7.21 -19.71
CA GLY A 152 -22.67 8.35 -20.62
C GLY A 152 -24.09 8.88 -20.88
N ASP A 153 -24.20 10.19 -21.11
CA ASP A 153 -25.42 10.83 -21.63
C ASP A 153 -25.86 10.21 -22.97
#